data_AF-A0A2Y8ZQ27-F1
#
_entry.id   AF-A0A2Y8ZQ27-F1
#
_cell.length_a   1.000
_cell.length_b   1.000
_cell.length_c   1.000
_cell.angle_alpha   90.00
_cell.angle_beta   90.00
_cell.angle_gamma   90.00
#
_symmetry.space_group_name_H-M   'P 1'
#
loop_
_entity.id
_entity.type
_entity.pdbx_description
1 polymer ?
#
loop_
_entity_poly.entity_id
_entity_poly.type
_entity_poly.pdbx_seq_one_letter_code
_entity_poly.pdbx_strand_id
1 'polypeptide(L)'
;MKKVLAVAGTAVAAYTLLAPIAANAANTRSGERTAAVAPSTHLSVKVNPMSATGFQSIGSFSYSLDGISISIPAGCLLGHTIKGDGKKLDSEFAGWTCAPPASSYLDFNEDMCNPRIDFIYRDTNNKIYSRYTSKTKYGCWGASGPDFDAPNNRTLAHYGTACAALYLNGQYKAQQCHNITP
;
A
#
# COMPACT_ATOMS: atom_id res chain seq x y z
N MET A 1 21.47 27.18 -48.62
CA MET A 1 21.12 26.14 -49.61
C MET A 1 21.93 24.88 -49.29
N LYS A 2 21.27 23.70 -49.21
CA LYS A 2 21.85 22.31 -49.22
C LYS A 2 22.70 21.93 -47.97
N LYS A 3 22.54 20.79 -47.28
CA LYS A 3 21.85 19.50 -47.51
C LYS A 3 21.35 18.90 -46.18
N VAL A 4 20.20 18.23 -46.26
CA VAL A 4 19.66 17.28 -45.29
C VAL A 4 20.44 15.96 -45.38
N LEU A 5 20.77 15.35 -44.24
CA LEU A 5 21.06 13.91 -44.15
C LEU A 5 20.06 13.29 -43.15
N ALA A 6 19.15 12.49 -43.68
CA ALA A 6 18.29 11.61 -42.91
C ALA A 6 19.05 10.30 -42.64
N VAL A 7 19.09 9.85 -41.39
CA VAL A 7 19.52 8.49 -41.04
C VAL A 7 18.26 7.69 -40.72
N ALA A 8 17.96 6.74 -41.61
CA ALA A 8 16.96 5.71 -41.40
C ALA A 8 17.52 4.66 -40.45
N GLY A 9 16.93 4.53 -39.26
CA GLY A 9 17.19 3.46 -38.30
C GLY A 9 16.02 2.48 -38.31
N THR A 10 16.31 1.26 -38.74
CA THR A 10 15.41 0.11 -38.91
C THR A 10 14.59 -0.26 -37.67
N ALA A 11 13.29 -0.45 -37.88
CA ALA A 11 12.39 -1.07 -36.92
C ALA A 11 12.70 -2.57 -36.77
N VAL A 12 12.88 -3.04 -35.53
CA VAL A 12 12.88 -4.47 -35.20
C VAL A 12 11.53 -4.79 -34.56
N ALA A 13 10.65 -5.41 -35.34
CA ALA A 13 9.41 -6.01 -34.85
C ALA A 13 9.72 -7.45 -34.42
N ALA A 14 9.69 -7.73 -33.12
CA ALA A 14 9.68 -9.09 -32.60
C ALA A 14 8.25 -9.42 -32.14
N TYR A 15 7.54 -10.15 -32.98
CA TYR A 15 6.31 -10.85 -32.64
C TYR A 15 6.67 -12.08 -31.79
N THR A 16 6.11 -12.20 -30.59
CA THR A 16 5.95 -13.49 -29.92
C THR A 16 4.50 -13.69 -29.52
N LEU A 17 4.05 -14.90 -29.82
CA LEU A 17 2.67 -15.37 -29.88
C LEU A 17 2.05 -15.55 -28.48
N LEU A 18 0.82 -15.07 -28.33
CA LEU A 18 -0.12 -15.54 -27.31
C LEU A 18 -0.56 -16.97 -27.67
N ALA A 19 -0.44 -17.90 -26.74
CA ALA A 19 -1.19 -19.15 -26.76
C ALA A 19 -2.14 -19.18 -25.54
N PRO A 20 -3.45 -19.40 -25.73
CA PRO A 20 -4.39 -19.53 -24.63
C PRO A 20 -4.23 -20.91 -23.96
N ILE A 21 -4.20 -20.94 -22.64
CA ILE A 21 -4.24 -22.19 -21.87
C ILE A 21 -5.68 -22.71 -21.94
N ALA A 22 -5.84 -23.81 -22.65
CA ALA A 22 -7.10 -24.51 -22.82
C ALA A 22 -7.60 -25.12 -21.49
N ALA A 23 -8.89 -24.97 -21.24
CA ALA A 23 -9.62 -25.66 -20.20
C ALA A 23 -9.71 -27.17 -20.52
N ASN A 24 -9.36 -28.03 -19.56
CA ASN A 24 -9.66 -29.45 -19.65
C ASN A 24 -10.99 -29.75 -18.95
N ALA A 25 -11.99 -30.10 -19.76
CA ALA A 25 -13.25 -30.67 -19.32
C ALA A 25 -13.14 -32.22 -19.23
N ALA A 26 -13.75 -32.74 -18.16
CA ALA A 26 -14.42 -34.03 -18.03
C ALA A 26 -13.65 -35.34 -18.34
N ASN A 27 -13.45 -36.13 -17.28
CA ASN A 27 -13.38 -37.59 -17.38
C ASN A 27 -14.58 -38.18 -16.62
N THR A 28 -15.50 -38.77 -17.37
CA THR A 28 -16.69 -39.47 -16.84
C THR A 28 -16.40 -40.97 -16.84
N ARG A 29 -16.45 -41.64 -15.69
CA ARG A 29 -16.82 -43.06 -15.60
C ARG A 29 -17.77 -43.32 -14.44
N SER A 30 -18.76 -44.15 -14.75
CA SER A 30 -20.00 -44.45 -14.06
C SER A 30 -19.86 -45.68 -13.13
N GLY A 31 -20.66 -45.69 -12.05
CA GLY A 31 -20.97 -46.82 -11.15
C GLY A 31 -20.03 -46.90 -9.94
N GLU A 32 -20.45 -47.13 -8.69
CA GLU A 32 -21.73 -47.60 -8.13
C GLU A 32 -21.71 -47.36 -6.60
N ARG A 33 -22.91 -47.34 -5.98
CA ARG A 33 -23.25 -47.39 -4.55
C ARG A 33 -23.50 -46.06 -3.84
N THR A 34 -24.79 -45.74 -3.80
CA THR A 34 -25.50 -44.96 -2.79
C THR A 34 -25.10 -45.39 -1.37
N ALA A 35 -24.14 -44.67 -0.78
CA ALA A 35 -24.09 -44.46 0.64
C ALA A 35 -24.83 -43.15 0.93
N ALA A 36 -25.77 -43.17 1.87
CA ALA A 36 -26.46 -41.97 2.31
C ALA A 36 -25.44 -40.92 2.77
N VAL A 37 -25.35 -39.81 2.03
CA VAL A 37 -24.57 -38.64 2.45
C VAL A 37 -25.31 -38.07 3.67
N ALA A 38 -24.74 -38.28 4.85
CA ALA A 38 -25.20 -37.60 6.06
C ALA A 38 -25.23 -36.10 5.78
N PRO A 39 -26.26 -35.36 6.24
CA PRO A 39 -26.31 -33.92 6.03
C PRO A 39 -25.05 -33.30 6.62
N SER A 40 -24.24 -32.67 5.76
CA SER A 40 -23.14 -31.83 6.21
C SER A 40 -23.74 -30.74 7.08
N THR A 41 -23.55 -30.86 8.39
CA THR A 41 -23.72 -29.76 9.32
C THR A 41 -22.62 -28.75 8.99
N HIS A 42 -22.90 -27.88 8.02
CA HIS A 42 -22.15 -26.63 7.87
C HIS A 42 -22.33 -25.84 9.17
N LEU A 43 -21.38 -26.02 10.09
CA LEU A 43 -21.21 -25.11 11.21
C LEU A 43 -21.10 -23.71 10.60
N SER A 44 -22.04 -22.83 10.96
CA SER A 44 -22.05 -21.45 10.49
C SER A 44 -20.73 -20.78 10.82
N VAL A 45 -20.01 -20.32 9.80
CA VAL A 45 -18.69 -19.72 9.93
C VAL A 45 -18.84 -18.35 10.59
N LYS A 46 -18.37 -18.20 11.83
CA LYS A 46 -18.12 -16.87 12.43
C LYS A 46 -16.83 -16.30 11.85
N VAL A 47 -16.90 -15.67 10.68
CA VAL A 47 -15.82 -14.84 10.13
C VAL A 47 -15.90 -13.45 10.78
N ASN A 48 -14.85 -12.71 11.09
CA ASN A 48 -13.48 -12.90 11.61
C ASN A 48 -12.88 -11.47 11.63
N PRO A 49 -11.81 -11.19 12.40
CA PRO A 49 -11.34 -9.83 12.69
C PRO A 49 -11.21 -8.94 11.43
N MET A 50 -11.86 -7.78 11.43
CA MET A 50 -11.71 -6.77 10.38
C MET A 50 -10.42 -5.97 10.58
N SER A 51 -9.30 -6.62 10.28
CA SER A 51 -7.98 -5.99 10.17
C SER A 51 -7.63 -5.75 8.70
N ALA A 52 -6.87 -4.70 8.41
CA ALA A 52 -6.48 -4.35 7.07
C ALA A 52 -5.02 -3.88 7.02
N THR A 53 -4.29 -4.32 6.01
CA THR A 53 -2.95 -3.83 5.65
C THR A 53 -2.95 -3.51 4.18
N GLY A 54 -2.41 -2.35 3.81
CA GLY A 54 -2.29 -1.95 2.42
C GLY A 54 -1.12 -1.01 2.21
N PHE A 55 -0.79 -0.81 0.94
CA PHE A 55 0.37 -0.03 0.52
C PHE A 55 -0.05 1.00 -0.53
N GLN A 56 0.49 2.22 -0.42
CA GLN A 56 0.35 3.26 -1.42
C GLN A 56 1.73 3.63 -1.97
N SER A 57 1.84 3.80 -3.28
CA SER A 57 3.10 4.27 -3.88
C SER A 57 3.46 5.68 -3.40
N ILE A 58 4.70 5.82 -2.95
CA ILE A 58 5.38 7.11 -2.78
C ILE A 58 6.04 7.38 -4.13
N GLY A 59 5.51 8.37 -4.87
CA GLY A 59 6.07 8.77 -6.15
C GLY A 59 7.49 9.33 -6.00
N SER A 60 8.19 9.54 -7.12
CA SER A 60 9.48 10.23 -7.09
C SER A 60 9.30 11.68 -6.67
N PHE A 61 10.24 12.22 -5.89
CA PHE A 61 10.26 13.64 -5.55
C PHE A 61 11.68 14.10 -5.27
N SER A 62 11.89 15.41 -5.37
CA SER A 62 13.12 16.05 -4.93
C SER A 62 12.79 17.12 -3.91
N TYR A 63 13.71 17.39 -3.00
CA TYR A 63 13.59 18.47 -2.03
C TYR A 63 14.97 18.97 -1.61
N SER A 64 15.04 20.19 -1.05
CA SER A 64 16.29 20.74 -0.56
C SER A 64 16.44 20.47 0.94
N LEU A 65 17.59 19.94 1.33
CA LEU A 65 18.03 19.81 2.71
C LEU A 65 19.35 20.58 2.83
N ASP A 66 19.38 21.61 3.66
CA ASP A 66 20.56 22.46 3.89
C ASP A 66 21.22 23.00 2.60
N GLY A 67 20.39 23.30 1.58
CA GLY A 67 20.86 23.82 0.29
C GLY A 67 21.30 22.75 -0.71
N ILE A 68 21.34 21.48 -0.32
CA ILE A 68 21.61 20.33 -1.20
C ILE A 68 20.30 19.82 -1.77
N SER A 69 20.24 19.59 -3.09
CA SER A 69 19.07 18.98 -3.74
C SER A 69 19.16 17.47 -3.66
N ILE A 70 18.23 16.86 -2.92
CA ILE A 70 18.09 15.43 -2.76
C ILE A 70 16.99 14.92 -3.70
N SER A 71 17.23 13.80 -4.40
CA SER A 71 16.25 13.17 -5.28
C SER A 71 15.94 11.75 -4.84
N ILE A 72 14.65 11.50 -4.58
CA ILE A 72 14.12 10.21 -4.18
C ILE A 72 13.48 9.55 -5.41
N PRO A 73 14.00 8.40 -5.87
CA PRO A 73 13.39 7.68 -6.98
C PRO A 73 12.05 7.07 -6.58
N ALA A 74 11.19 6.80 -7.57
CA ALA A 74 10.00 6.00 -7.36
C ALA A 74 10.39 4.56 -6.96
N GLY A 75 9.54 3.87 -6.21
CA GLY A 75 9.78 2.50 -5.75
C GLY A 75 9.62 2.31 -4.24
N CYS A 76 9.27 3.38 -3.52
CA CYS A 76 8.89 3.32 -2.12
C CYS A 76 7.36 3.21 -1.96
N LEU A 77 6.94 2.54 -0.89
CA LEU A 77 5.55 2.25 -0.56
C LEU A 77 5.27 2.68 0.88
N LEU A 78 4.23 3.49 1.09
CA LEU A 78 3.67 3.78 2.40
C LEU A 78 2.75 2.63 2.80
N GLY A 79 3.16 1.87 3.81
CA GLY A 79 2.34 0.84 4.45
C GLY A 79 1.49 1.43 5.57
N HIS A 80 0.24 0.99 5.67
CA HIS A 80 -0.66 1.32 6.77
C HIS A 80 -1.45 0.09 7.16
N THR A 81 -1.38 -0.24 8.45
CA THR A 81 -2.02 -1.41 9.04
C THR A 81 -2.95 -0.98 10.16
N ILE A 82 -4.15 -1.53 10.15
CA ILE A 82 -5.17 -1.40 11.20
C ILE A 82 -5.52 -2.81 11.67
N LYS A 83 -5.49 -3.03 12.98
CA LYS A 83 -5.97 -4.25 13.63
C LYS A 83 -7.17 -3.93 14.49
N GLY A 84 -8.23 -4.73 14.38
CA GLY A 84 -9.45 -4.51 15.14
C GLY A 84 -10.67 -5.20 14.54
N ASP A 85 -11.84 -4.68 14.91
CA ASP A 85 -13.14 -5.14 14.45
C ASP A 85 -14.16 -3.98 14.38
N GLY A 86 -14.68 -3.72 13.18
CA GLY A 86 -15.58 -2.60 12.91
C GLY A 86 -14.99 -1.26 13.37
N LYS A 87 -15.66 -0.59 14.33
CA LYS A 87 -15.16 0.68 14.90
C LYS A 87 -14.10 0.51 15.97
N LYS A 88 -13.86 -0.70 16.47
CA LYS A 88 -12.86 -0.96 17.51
C LYS A 88 -11.49 -1.15 16.86
N LEU A 89 -10.54 -0.29 17.20
CA LEU A 89 -9.13 -0.46 16.85
C LEU A 89 -8.34 -0.97 18.06
N ASP A 90 -7.71 -2.11 17.89
CA ASP A 90 -6.74 -2.64 18.83
C ASP A 90 -5.37 -1.98 18.59
N SER A 91 -4.92 -1.90 17.33
CA SER A 91 -3.73 -1.15 16.96
C SER A 91 -3.79 -0.56 15.56
N GLU A 92 -3.02 0.50 15.33
CA GLU A 92 -2.88 1.12 14.01
C GLU A 92 -1.49 1.73 13.88
N PHE A 93 -0.80 1.41 12.79
CA PHE A 93 0.53 1.94 12.53
C PHE A 93 0.79 2.12 11.03
N ALA A 94 1.76 2.96 10.72
CA ALA A 94 2.22 3.19 9.35
C ALA A 94 3.72 3.45 9.31
N GLY A 95 4.32 3.10 8.17
CA GLY A 95 5.74 3.23 7.87
C GLY A 95 5.95 3.12 6.38
N TRP A 96 7.18 3.23 5.90
CA TRP A 96 7.47 2.97 4.48
C TRP A 96 8.54 1.91 4.30
N THR A 97 8.49 1.29 3.14
CA THR A 97 9.53 0.39 2.66
C THR A 97 9.73 0.63 1.16
N CYS A 98 10.94 0.45 0.67
CA CYS A 98 11.29 0.60 -0.74
C CYS A 98 11.73 -0.74 -1.32
N ALA A 99 11.36 -0.98 -2.57
CA ALA A 99 11.82 -2.13 -3.34
C ALA A 99 13.03 -1.74 -4.22
N PRO A 100 13.85 -2.72 -4.64
CA PRO A 100 14.89 -2.46 -5.64
C PRO A 100 14.30 -1.90 -6.95
N PRO A 101 14.99 -0.98 -7.63
CA PRO A 101 16.32 -0.45 -7.32
C PRO A 101 16.31 0.73 -6.33
N ALA A 102 15.14 1.25 -5.94
CA ALA A 102 15.02 2.42 -5.07
C ALA A 102 15.64 2.17 -3.69
N SER A 103 15.44 0.98 -3.12
CA SER A 103 16.05 0.62 -1.84
C SER A 103 17.57 0.73 -1.88
N SER A 104 18.20 0.21 -2.94
CA SER A 104 19.65 0.26 -3.12
C SER A 104 20.18 1.69 -3.22
N TYR A 105 19.44 2.62 -3.82
CA TYR A 105 19.85 4.02 -3.85
C TYR A 105 19.74 4.67 -2.46
N LEU A 106 18.67 4.39 -1.73
CA LEU A 106 18.36 5.06 -0.46
C LEU A 106 19.12 4.50 0.75
N ASP A 107 19.50 3.22 0.73
CA ASP A 107 20.28 2.61 1.81
C ASP A 107 21.69 3.22 1.96
N PHE A 108 22.23 3.82 0.90
CA PHE A 108 23.52 4.51 0.96
C PHE A 108 23.42 5.99 1.32
N ASN A 109 22.24 6.61 1.15
CA ASN A 109 22.10 8.07 1.27
C ASN A 109 21.18 8.52 2.42
N GLU A 110 20.35 7.64 2.98
CA GLU A 110 19.40 7.95 4.06
C GLU A 110 18.59 9.24 3.79
N ASP A 111 18.06 9.37 2.58
CA ASP A 111 17.60 10.65 2.06
C ASP A 111 16.17 11.04 2.45
N MET A 112 15.44 10.28 3.28
CA MET A 112 14.05 10.60 3.66
C MET A 112 13.99 11.18 5.08
N CYS A 113 14.07 12.52 5.17
CA CYS A 113 14.28 13.21 6.44
C CYS A 113 13.01 13.75 7.10
N ASN A 114 13.09 13.85 8.43
CA ASN A 114 12.10 14.41 9.34
C ASN A 114 10.66 13.92 9.04
N PRO A 115 10.43 12.60 9.00
CA PRO A 115 9.15 12.01 8.75
C PRO A 115 8.14 12.28 9.87
N ARG A 116 6.90 12.42 9.44
CA ARG A 116 5.70 12.49 10.27
C ARG A 116 4.57 11.74 9.58
N ILE A 117 3.73 11.06 10.35
CA ILE A 117 2.47 10.48 9.87
C ILE A 117 1.30 11.21 10.52
N ASP A 118 0.36 11.67 9.69
CA ASP A 118 -0.95 12.09 10.17
C ASP A 118 -1.95 10.95 9.93
N PHE A 119 -2.53 10.43 11.01
CA PHE A 119 -3.65 9.49 10.96
C PHE A 119 -4.97 10.27 10.92
N ILE A 120 -5.76 10.07 9.87
CA ILE A 120 -6.93 10.91 9.54
C ILE A 120 -8.16 10.01 9.43
N TYR A 121 -9.19 10.34 10.20
CA TYR A 121 -10.45 9.59 10.21
C TYR A 121 -11.57 10.45 9.65
N ARG A 122 -12.27 9.90 8.66
CA ARG A 122 -13.42 10.52 8.01
C ARG A 122 -14.66 9.67 8.20
N ASP A 123 -15.81 10.31 8.34
CA ASP A 123 -17.08 9.60 8.34
C ASP A 123 -17.48 9.15 6.93
N THR A 124 -18.63 8.47 6.79
CA THR A 124 -19.16 8.03 5.50
C THR A 124 -19.54 9.18 4.55
N ASN A 125 -19.63 10.42 5.05
CA ASN A 125 -19.85 11.63 4.26
C ASN A 125 -18.53 12.34 3.93
N ASN A 126 -17.39 11.67 4.13
CA ASN A 126 -16.03 12.18 3.90
C ASN A 126 -15.63 13.38 4.79
N LYS A 127 -16.36 13.64 5.88
CA LYS A 127 -16.02 14.69 6.84
C LYS A 127 -14.95 14.19 7.81
N ILE A 128 -13.84 14.90 7.91
CA ILE A 128 -12.81 14.62 8.93
C ILE A 128 -13.41 14.93 10.31
N TYR A 129 -13.52 13.91 11.16
CA TYR A 129 -13.98 14.07 12.54
C TYR A 129 -12.86 13.88 13.56
N SER A 130 -11.73 13.29 13.16
CA SER A 130 -10.57 13.12 14.02
C SER A 130 -9.28 13.10 13.20
N ARG A 131 -8.21 13.61 13.80
CA ARG A 131 -6.84 13.54 13.28
C ARG A 131 -5.89 13.35 14.44
N TYR A 132 -4.99 12.38 14.32
CA TYR A 132 -3.84 12.22 15.20
C TYR A 132 -2.57 12.47 14.40
N THR A 133 -1.86 13.53 14.73
CA THR A 133 -0.58 13.88 14.13
C THR A 133 0.54 13.32 14.99
N SER A 134 1.36 12.43 14.42
CA SER A 134 2.52 11.90 15.12
C SER A 134 3.52 13.02 15.43
N LYS A 135 4.38 12.79 16.41
CA LYS A 135 5.59 13.61 16.52
C LYS A 135 6.44 13.42 15.28
N THR A 136 7.04 14.51 14.78
CA THR A 136 8.11 14.41 13.78
C THR A 136 9.29 13.68 14.40
N LYS A 137 9.79 12.64 13.73
CA LYS A 137 11.04 11.99 14.13
C LYS A 137 12.18 12.74 13.44
N TYR A 138 13.01 13.46 14.19
CA TYR A 138 14.12 14.20 13.61
C TYR A 138 15.24 13.25 13.18
N GLY A 139 15.86 13.52 12.04
CA GLY A 139 16.86 12.65 11.40
C GLY A 139 16.42 12.20 10.01
N CYS A 140 17.14 11.24 9.43
CA CYS A 140 16.83 10.72 8.12
C CYS A 140 16.90 9.18 8.08
N TRP A 141 16.25 8.60 7.07
CA TRP A 141 16.08 7.16 6.91
C TRP A 141 16.21 6.78 5.45
N GLY A 142 16.74 5.58 5.19
CA GLY A 142 16.93 5.01 3.85
C GLY A 142 15.70 4.26 3.34
N ALA A 143 15.92 3.05 2.84
CA ALA A 143 14.88 2.27 2.17
C ALA A 143 13.72 1.86 3.09
N SER A 144 13.92 1.82 4.41
CA SER A 144 12.87 1.52 5.38
C SER A 144 12.78 2.63 6.40
N GLY A 145 11.58 3.17 6.55
CA GLY A 145 11.28 4.20 7.52
C GLY A 145 10.98 3.66 8.90
N PRO A 146 10.93 4.54 9.91
CA PRO A 146 10.49 4.14 11.23
C PRO A 146 8.97 3.95 11.23
N ASP A 147 8.48 3.06 12.10
CA ASP A 147 7.04 2.90 12.32
C ASP A 147 6.48 4.04 13.19
N PHE A 148 5.25 4.43 12.89
CA PHE A 148 4.48 5.40 13.66
C PHE A 148 3.18 4.74 14.12
N ASP A 149 2.87 4.85 15.41
CA ASP A 149 1.65 4.32 15.98
C ASP A 149 0.61 5.42 16.20
N ALA A 150 -0.65 5.13 15.89
CA ALA A 150 -1.79 5.88 16.40
C ALA A 150 -2.17 5.39 17.82
N PRO A 151 -3.02 6.12 18.57
CA PRO A 151 -3.44 5.66 19.91
C PRO A 151 -4.15 4.29 19.88
N ASN A 152 -3.62 3.30 20.57
CA ASN A 152 -4.15 1.93 20.54
C ASN A 152 -5.40 1.75 21.44
N ASN A 153 -6.09 0.61 21.30
CA ASN A 153 -7.23 0.20 22.13
C ASN A 153 -8.34 1.26 22.23
N ARG A 154 -8.87 1.72 21.10
CA ARG A 154 -9.88 2.79 21.05
C ARG A 154 -11.05 2.42 20.14
N THR A 155 -12.17 3.11 20.34
CA THR A 155 -13.36 2.99 19.48
C THR A 155 -13.55 4.26 18.68
N LEU A 156 -13.68 4.14 17.35
CA LEU A 156 -14.02 5.26 16.49
C LEU A 156 -15.46 5.74 16.71
N ALA A 157 -15.66 7.05 16.57
CA ALA A 157 -17.00 7.65 16.63
C ALA A 157 -17.88 7.18 15.45
N HIS A 158 -17.31 7.10 14.25
CA HIS A 158 -18.03 6.83 13.01
C HIS A 158 -17.33 5.77 12.15
N TYR A 159 -18.13 5.01 11.39
CA TYR A 159 -17.67 4.30 10.20
C TYR A 159 -17.28 5.30 9.11
N GLY A 160 -16.47 4.87 8.13
CA GLY A 160 -15.98 5.72 7.05
C GLY A 160 -14.59 5.30 6.59
N THR A 161 -13.60 6.18 6.66
CA THR A 161 -12.22 5.86 6.25
C THR A 161 -11.21 6.19 7.34
N ALA A 162 -10.21 5.34 7.51
CA ALA A 162 -9.00 5.61 8.29
C ALA A 162 -7.82 5.67 7.33
N CYS A 163 -7.04 6.75 7.38
CA CYS A 163 -5.91 6.98 6.48
C CYS A 163 -4.64 7.34 7.24
N ALA A 164 -3.48 6.90 6.75
CA ALA A 164 -2.18 7.40 7.16
C ALA A 164 -1.57 8.26 6.04
N ALA A 165 -1.22 9.51 6.35
CA ALA A 165 -0.59 10.45 5.41
C ALA A 165 0.86 10.72 5.81
N LEU A 166 1.80 10.42 4.91
CA LEU A 166 3.23 10.65 5.09
C LEU A 166 3.63 12.07 4.73
N TYR A 167 4.37 12.69 5.63
CA TYR A 167 5.06 13.95 5.43
C TYR A 167 6.55 13.76 5.66
N LEU A 168 7.37 14.35 4.79
CA LEU A 168 8.83 14.47 4.97
C LEU A 168 9.18 15.95 4.96
N ASN A 169 9.95 16.42 5.96
CA ASN A 169 10.22 17.85 6.16
C ASN A 169 8.94 18.72 6.12
N GLY A 170 7.84 18.21 6.67
CA GLY A 170 6.54 18.90 6.69
C GLY A 170 5.79 18.91 5.36
N GLN A 171 6.32 18.32 4.29
CA GLN A 171 5.66 18.24 2.98
C GLN A 171 4.96 16.89 2.78
N TYR A 172 3.70 16.93 2.36
CA TYR A 172 2.92 15.73 2.02
C TYR A 172 3.57 14.94 0.86
N LYS A 173 3.65 13.61 0.99
CA LYS A 173 4.23 12.72 -0.01
C LYS A 173 3.28 11.62 -0.49
N ALA A 174 2.53 10.99 0.41
CA ALA A 174 1.60 9.91 0.07
C ALA A 174 0.54 9.72 1.16
N GLN A 175 -0.55 9.02 0.82
CA GLN A 175 -1.58 8.61 1.77
C GLN A 175 -2.14 7.23 1.41
N GLN A 176 -2.17 6.32 2.38
CA GLN A 176 -2.86 5.02 2.28
C GLN A 176 -4.12 5.10 3.13
N CYS A 177 -5.23 4.52 2.66
CA CYS A 177 -6.50 4.49 3.39
C CYS A 177 -7.13 3.10 3.41
N HIS A 178 -7.90 2.84 4.45
CA HIS A 178 -8.81 1.71 4.60
C HIS A 178 -10.22 2.19 4.85
N ASN A 179 -11.21 1.43 4.37
CA ASN A 179 -12.59 1.62 4.75
C ASN A 179 -12.85 0.94 6.10
N ILE A 180 -13.51 1.66 7.00
CA ILE A 180 -14.02 1.15 8.27
C ILE A 180 -15.51 0.93 8.09
N THR A 181 -15.93 -0.33 8.02
CA THR A 181 -17.31 -0.76 7.74
C THR A 181 -17.92 -1.50 8.92
N PRO A 182 -19.27 -1.61 8.98
CA PRO A 182 -19.98 -2.42 9.97
C PRO A 182 -19.53 -3.87 10.04
#